data_AF-A0A1V4DVF9-F1
#
_entry.id   AF-A0A1V4DVF9-F1
#
_cell.length_a   1.000
_cell.length_b   1.000
_cell.length_c   1.000
_cell.angle_alpha   90.00
_cell.angle_beta   90.00
_cell.angle_gamma   90.00
#
_symmetry.space_group_name_H-M   'P 1'
#
loop_
_entity.id
_entity.type
_entity.pdbx_description
1 polymer ?
#
loop_
_entity_poly.entity_id
_entity_poly.type
_entity_poly.pdbx_seq_one_letter_code
_entity_poly.pdbx_strand_id
1 'polypeptide(L)'
;MGRFLAGVGAVVAAGVALVVAYLAGAPADVVFGAGAGVLSLLWLLLLLTVPWNLYFRAHAVLAEIAVSREKGLEISPTRDAEARRIARAMLRTAVAGHVVTAAVVVAVTWATGAFTGYWFAAFFLLSTFFRPAGAWFGQLRRRLGALLKDVTYPRDDVVELNARLDRAETGTRVLEEKAEEQYRALAELRRTVDALAMSAYERAEEADRRITALGREFESTVNRLTDNQEIIAGVKAFLRMVRAPEQLPGDAAAG
;
A
#
# COMPACT_ATOMS: atom_id res chain seq x y z
N MET A 1 -15.44 16.16 18.98
CA MET A 1 -15.38 17.30 19.92
C MET A 1 -16.51 18.32 19.71
N GLY A 2 -16.74 18.81 18.48
CA GLY A 2 -17.69 19.92 18.22
C GLY A 2 -19.14 19.74 18.71
N ARG A 3 -19.74 18.54 18.56
CA ARG A 3 -21.13 18.29 18.99
C ARG A 3 -21.32 18.28 20.51
N PHE A 4 -20.30 17.84 21.25
CA PHE A 4 -20.33 17.84 22.72
C PHE A 4 -20.20 19.26 23.26
N LEU A 5 -19.25 20.04 22.70
CA LEU A 5 -19.08 21.45 23.03
C LEU A 5 -20.32 22.28 22.68
N ALA A 6 -20.97 22.00 21.54
CA ALA A 6 -22.24 22.64 21.18
C ALA A 6 -23.36 22.31 22.17
N GLY A 7 -23.44 21.05 22.64
CA GLY A 7 -24.41 20.63 23.64
C GLY A 7 -24.20 21.32 24.99
N VAL A 8 -22.96 21.38 25.47
CA VAL A 8 -22.61 22.09 26.71
C VAL A 8 -22.92 23.58 26.56
N GLY A 9 -22.55 24.20 25.44
CA GLY A 9 -22.87 25.60 25.15
C GLY A 9 -24.36 25.90 25.17
N ALA A 10 -25.20 25.02 24.62
CA ALA A 10 -26.65 25.18 24.64
C ALA A 10 -27.24 25.12 26.06
N VAL A 11 -26.76 24.22 26.91
CA VAL A 11 -27.19 24.12 28.32
C VAL A 11 -26.80 25.37 29.10
N VAL A 12 -25.56 25.83 28.93
CA VAL A 12 -25.08 27.07 29.58
C VAL A 12 -25.88 28.27 29.11
N ALA A 13 -26.11 28.42 27.81
CA ALA A 13 -26.91 29.51 27.26
C ALA A 13 -28.36 29.51 27.79
N ALA A 14 -28.99 28.34 27.89
CA ALA A 14 -30.33 28.21 28.47
C ALA A 14 -30.35 28.63 29.95
N GLY A 15 -29.34 28.22 30.73
CA GLY A 15 -29.20 28.65 32.13
C GLY A 15 -29.02 30.15 32.28
N VAL A 16 -28.13 30.76 31.47
CA VAL A 16 -27.92 32.22 31.45
C VAL A 16 -29.19 32.95 31.06
N ALA A 17 -29.93 32.47 30.06
CA ALA A 17 -31.20 33.08 29.65
C ALA A 17 -32.24 33.08 30.77
N LEU A 18 -32.34 31.98 31.54
CA LEU A 18 -33.24 31.90 32.71
C LEU A 18 -32.84 32.88 33.82
N VAL A 19 -31.54 33.02 34.10
CA VAL A 19 -31.02 33.98 35.09
C VAL A 19 -31.30 35.41 34.65
N VAL A 20 -31.02 35.75 33.38
CA VAL A 20 -31.30 37.08 32.82
C VAL A 20 -32.80 37.39 32.87
N ALA A 21 -33.66 36.43 32.54
CA ALA A 21 -35.11 36.60 32.63
C ALA A 21 -35.58 36.89 34.06
N TYR A 22 -35.06 36.16 35.05
CA TYR A 22 -35.34 36.42 36.47
C TYR A 22 -34.88 37.81 36.91
N LEU A 23 -33.64 38.19 36.56
CA LEU A 23 -33.09 39.52 36.87
C LEU A 23 -33.84 40.66 36.17
N ALA A 24 -34.45 40.40 35.01
CA ALA A 24 -35.31 41.34 34.29
C ALA A 24 -36.73 41.46 34.87
N GLY A 25 -37.04 40.76 35.98
CA GLY A 25 -38.32 40.84 36.66
C GLY A 25 -39.39 39.88 36.15
N ALA A 26 -39.01 38.82 35.42
CA ALA A 26 -39.96 37.79 35.00
C ALA A 26 -40.58 37.10 36.23
N PRO A 27 -41.89 36.75 36.18
CA PRO A 27 -42.55 36.03 37.26
C PRO A 27 -41.82 34.72 37.59
N ALA A 28 -41.64 34.46 38.90
CA ALA A 28 -40.84 33.33 39.36
C ALA A 28 -41.42 31.98 38.90
N ASP A 29 -42.75 31.85 38.87
CA ASP A 29 -43.48 30.69 38.35
C ASP A 29 -43.13 30.39 36.89
N VAL A 30 -43.01 31.42 36.05
CA VAL A 30 -42.62 31.27 34.64
C VAL A 30 -41.17 30.80 34.52
N VAL A 31 -40.25 31.41 35.29
CA VAL A 31 -38.83 31.04 35.27
C VAL A 31 -38.64 29.60 35.76
N PHE A 32 -39.28 29.21 36.86
CA PHE A 32 -39.19 27.85 37.40
C PHE A 32 -39.86 26.82 36.46
N GLY A 33 -40.99 27.15 35.85
CA GLY A 33 -41.63 26.30 34.85
C GLY A 33 -40.75 26.05 33.63
N ALA A 34 -40.11 27.10 33.11
CA ALA A 34 -39.16 26.99 32.00
C ALA A 34 -37.91 26.18 32.39
N GLY A 35 -37.36 26.41 33.59
CA GLY A 35 -36.25 25.64 34.12
C GLY A 35 -36.59 24.15 34.28
N ALA A 36 -37.77 23.84 34.81
CA ALA A 36 -38.28 22.46 34.91
C ALA A 36 -38.45 21.82 33.53
N GLY A 37 -38.90 22.57 32.53
CA GLY A 37 -38.98 22.12 31.13
C GLY A 37 -37.60 21.77 30.55
N VAL A 38 -36.61 22.65 30.70
CA VAL A 38 -35.23 22.40 30.26
C VAL A 38 -34.65 21.17 30.96
N LEU A 39 -34.80 21.07 32.27
CA LEU A 39 -34.32 19.93 33.05
C LEU A 39 -35.00 18.63 32.60
N SER A 40 -36.30 18.66 32.35
CA SER A 40 -37.07 17.51 31.84
C SER A 40 -36.58 17.06 30.48
N LEU A 41 -36.26 18.00 29.57
CA LEU A 41 -35.69 17.68 28.26
C LEU A 41 -34.30 17.05 28.36
N LEU A 42 -33.44 17.56 29.24
CA LEU A 42 -32.10 16.99 29.47
C LEU A 42 -32.20 15.59 30.08
N TRP A 43 -33.08 15.41 31.05
CA TRP A 43 -33.36 14.12 31.65
C TRP A 43 -33.90 13.12 30.63
N LEU A 44 -34.82 13.56 29.77
CA LEU A 44 -35.34 12.75 28.69
C LEU A 44 -34.24 12.35 27.70
N LEU A 45 -33.35 13.27 27.32
CA LEU A 45 -32.24 12.96 26.43
C LEU A 45 -31.32 11.89 27.06
N LEU A 46 -31.04 11.99 28.36
CA LEU A 46 -30.28 10.99 29.08
C LEU A 46 -30.96 9.61 29.04
N LEU A 47 -32.26 9.55 29.34
CA LEU A 47 -33.07 8.33 29.28
C LEU A 47 -33.13 7.73 27.87
N LEU A 48 -33.21 8.57 26.83
CA LEU A 48 -33.24 8.13 25.43
C LEU A 48 -31.89 7.63 24.91
N THR A 49 -30.79 8.07 25.52
CA THR A 49 -29.45 7.79 25.00
C THR A 49 -28.76 6.67 25.75
N VAL A 50 -28.52 6.83 27.06
CA VAL A 50 -27.61 5.94 27.81
C VAL A 50 -28.10 4.49 27.87
N PRO A 51 -29.29 4.19 28.43
CA PRO A 51 -29.71 2.80 28.61
C PRO A 51 -29.97 2.13 27.26
N TRP A 52 -30.58 2.83 26.30
CA TRP A 52 -30.81 2.31 24.96
C TRP A 52 -29.52 2.05 24.18
N ASN A 53 -28.53 2.94 24.24
CA ASN A 53 -27.25 2.73 23.55
C ASN A 53 -26.54 1.49 24.08
N LEU A 54 -26.53 1.30 25.40
CA LEU A 54 -25.94 0.11 26.01
C LEU A 54 -26.72 -1.16 25.67
N TYR A 55 -28.06 -1.10 25.65
CA TYR A 55 -28.91 -2.20 25.19
C TYR A 55 -28.59 -2.66 23.77
N PHE A 56 -28.56 -1.73 22.81
CA PHE A 56 -28.28 -2.05 21.40
C PHE A 56 -26.83 -2.46 21.19
N ARG A 57 -25.88 -1.89 21.93
CA ARG A 57 -24.48 -2.30 21.88
C ARG A 57 -24.30 -3.71 22.41
N ALA A 58 -24.97 -4.07 23.50
CA ALA A 58 -24.97 -5.43 24.01
C ALA A 58 -25.57 -6.43 23.00
N HIS A 59 -26.68 -6.07 22.33
CA HIS A 59 -27.24 -6.89 21.26
C HIS A 59 -26.32 -7.03 20.05
N ALA A 60 -25.60 -5.98 19.68
CA ALA A 60 -24.60 -6.07 18.60
C ALA A 60 -23.46 -7.03 18.96
N VAL A 61 -23.00 -7.02 20.22
CA VAL A 61 -22.01 -7.98 20.72
C VAL A 61 -22.56 -9.42 20.65
N LEU A 62 -23.80 -9.64 21.05
CA LEU A 62 -24.45 -10.96 20.95
C LEU A 62 -24.56 -11.45 19.51
N ALA A 63 -24.87 -10.55 18.57
CA ALA A 63 -24.90 -10.88 17.14
C ALA A 63 -23.51 -11.29 16.61
N GLU A 64 -22.45 -10.56 17.01
CA GLU A 64 -21.07 -10.90 16.62
C GLU A 64 -20.61 -12.23 17.21
N ILE A 65 -21.01 -12.53 18.46
CA ILE A 65 -20.76 -13.83 19.09
C ILE A 65 -21.42 -14.95 18.29
N ALA A 66 -22.66 -14.75 17.83
CA ALA A 66 -23.36 -15.75 17.01
C ALA A 66 -22.62 -16.00 15.69
N VAL A 67 -22.24 -14.95 14.96
CA VAL A 67 -21.47 -15.05 13.71
C VAL A 67 -20.13 -15.76 13.92
N SER A 68 -19.44 -15.45 15.03
CA SER A 68 -18.16 -16.09 15.35
C SER A 68 -18.32 -17.59 15.64
N ARG A 69 -19.40 -17.99 16.32
CA ARG A 69 -19.71 -19.41 16.55
C ARG A 69 -20.05 -20.14 15.25
N GLU A 70 -20.80 -19.51 14.35
CA GLU A 70 -21.06 -20.07 13.00
C GLU A 70 -19.77 -20.30 12.22
N LYS A 71 -18.73 -19.48 12.45
CA LYS A 71 -17.39 -19.65 11.87
C LYS A 71 -16.50 -20.64 12.63
N GLY A 72 -17.03 -21.35 13.62
CA GLY A 72 -16.28 -22.33 14.42
C GLY A 72 -15.30 -21.74 15.43
N LEU A 73 -15.39 -20.44 15.72
CA LEU A 73 -14.55 -19.81 16.75
C LEU A 73 -15.12 -20.08 18.14
N GLU A 74 -14.27 -20.60 19.03
CA GLU A 74 -14.65 -20.85 20.41
C GLU A 74 -14.73 -19.52 21.19
N ILE A 75 -15.92 -19.20 21.70
CA ILE A 75 -16.15 -18.02 22.53
C ILE A 75 -16.57 -18.47 23.93
N SER A 76 -15.85 -17.96 24.93
CA SER A 76 -16.14 -18.20 26.34
C SER A 76 -17.63 -17.95 26.67
N PRO A 77 -18.33 -18.92 27.29
CA PRO A 77 -19.75 -18.80 27.63
C PRO A 77 -20.02 -17.67 28.64
N THR A 78 -19.03 -17.30 29.45
CA THR A 78 -19.11 -16.20 30.41
C THR A 78 -19.34 -14.85 29.71
N ARG A 79 -18.73 -14.63 28.54
CA ARG A 79 -18.89 -13.37 27.78
C ARG A 79 -20.27 -13.23 27.15
N ASP A 80 -20.86 -14.33 26.69
CA ASP A 80 -22.25 -14.37 26.20
C ASP A 80 -23.23 -14.06 27.35
N ALA A 81 -23.07 -14.74 28.49
CA ALA A 81 -23.93 -14.52 29.66
C ALA A 81 -23.87 -13.08 30.18
N GLU A 82 -22.68 -12.47 30.21
CA GLU A 82 -22.47 -11.08 30.61
C GLU A 82 -23.22 -10.12 29.66
N ALA A 83 -23.02 -10.27 28.35
CA ALA A 83 -23.69 -9.43 27.35
C ALA A 83 -25.22 -9.56 27.44
N ARG A 84 -25.76 -10.77 27.66
CA ARG A 84 -27.21 -10.98 27.89
C ARG A 84 -27.70 -10.35 29.19
N ARG A 85 -26.91 -10.38 30.26
CA ARG A 85 -27.27 -9.71 31.53
C ARG A 85 -27.35 -8.20 31.33
N ILE A 86 -26.34 -7.61 30.69
CA ILE A 86 -26.31 -6.18 30.38
C ILE A 86 -27.49 -5.79 29.49
N ALA A 87 -27.77 -6.55 28.43
CA ALA A 87 -28.90 -6.29 27.55
C ALA A 87 -30.23 -6.29 28.32
N ARG A 88 -30.51 -7.32 29.12
CA ARG A 88 -31.76 -7.39 29.90
C ARG A 88 -31.86 -6.28 30.95
N ALA A 89 -30.77 -5.99 31.65
CA ALA A 89 -30.72 -4.92 32.64
C ALA A 89 -31.02 -3.56 31.99
N MET A 90 -30.35 -3.24 30.88
CA MET A 90 -30.50 -1.96 30.20
C MET A 90 -31.87 -1.78 29.55
N LEU A 91 -32.49 -2.85 29.04
CA LEU A 91 -33.88 -2.79 28.58
C LEU A 91 -34.83 -2.44 29.72
N ARG A 92 -34.68 -3.11 30.87
CA ARG A 92 -35.49 -2.83 32.05
C ARG A 92 -35.27 -1.40 32.55
N THR A 93 -34.02 -0.96 32.64
CA THR A 93 -33.67 0.42 33.04
C THR A 93 -34.26 1.45 32.07
N ALA A 94 -34.19 1.20 30.76
CA ALA A 94 -34.78 2.10 29.77
C ALA A 94 -36.30 2.22 29.97
N VAL A 95 -37.02 1.10 29.97
CA VAL A 95 -38.49 1.10 30.07
C VAL A 95 -38.95 1.61 31.43
N ALA A 96 -38.40 1.07 32.52
CA ALA A 96 -38.75 1.50 33.88
C ALA A 96 -38.41 2.98 34.11
N GLY A 97 -37.29 3.47 33.57
CA GLY A 97 -36.91 4.89 33.67
C GLY A 97 -37.96 5.82 33.07
N HIS A 98 -38.52 5.50 31.90
CA HIS A 98 -39.59 6.30 31.29
C HIS A 98 -40.90 6.19 32.08
N VAL A 99 -41.29 4.98 32.49
CA VAL A 99 -42.54 4.75 33.24
C VAL A 99 -42.52 5.44 34.60
N VAL A 100 -41.43 5.28 35.36
CA VAL A 100 -41.27 5.92 36.68
C VAL A 100 -41.22 7.44 36.52
N THR A 101 -40.48 7.96 35.53
CA THR A 101 -40.44 9.41 35.28
C THR A 101 -41.82 9.95 34.92
N ALA A 102 -42.57 9.27 34.04
CA ALA A 102 -43.92 9.67 33.69
C ALA A 102 -44.86 9.65 34.91
N ALA A 103 -44.76 8.63 35.76
CA ALA A 103 -45.54 8.55 37.00
C ALA A 103 -45.22 9.68 37.97
N VAL A 104 -43.93 10.03 38.13
CA VAL A 104 -43.50 11.19 38.94
C VAL A 104 -44.05 12.49 38.38
N VAL A 105 -43.97 12.69 37.06
CA VAL A 105 -44.51 13.89 36.41
C VAL A 105 -46.03 13.97 36.60
N VAL A 106 -46.76 12.87 36.47
CA VAL A 106 -48.21 12.82 36.76
C VAL A 106 -48.50 13.18 38.21
N ALA A 107 -47.75 12.64 39.18
CA ALA A 107 -47.95 12.94 40.60
C ALA A 107 -47.71 14.43 40.90
N VAL A 108 -46.63 15.01 40.35
CA VAL A 108 -46.34 16.44 40.47
C VAL A 108 -47.43 17.29 39.81
N THR A 109 -47.89 16.90 38.63
CA THR A 109 -48.97 17.58 37.90
C THR A 109 -50.25 17.60 38.70
N TRP A 110 -50.62 16.46 39.29
CA TRP A 110 -51.81 16.33 40.12
C TRP A 110 -51.72 17.20 41.37
N ALA A 111 -50.54 17.23 42.03
CA ALA A 111 -50.32 18.04 43.22
C ALA A 111 -50.29 19.56 42.95
N THR A 112 -49.82 19.97 41.76
CA THR A 112 -49.68 21.39 41.40
C THR A 112 -50.86 21.96 40.62
N GLY A 113 -51.74 21.10 40.07
CA GLY A 113 -52.83 21.51 39.18
C GLY A 113 -52.37 21.94 37.78
N ALA A 114 -51.08 21.84 37.46
CA ALA A 114 -50.51 22.35 36.22
C ALA A 114 -50.74 21.39 35.03
N PHE A 115 -51.88 21.54 34.33
CA PHE A 115 -52.31 20.64 33.24
C PHE A 115 -51.22 20.29 32.20
N THR A 116 -50.31 21.20 31.90
CA THR A 116 -49.18 20.98 30.97
C THR A 116 -48.32 19.76 31.31
N GLY A 117 -48.22 19.39 32.59
CA GLY A 117 -47.42 18.24 33.02
C GLY A 117 -47.92 16.90 32.50
N TYR A 118 -49.22 16.76 32.20
CA TYR A 118 -49.74 15.54 31.56
C TYR A 118 -49.17 15.33 30.14
N TRP A 119 -48.92 16.41 29.40
CA TRP A 119 -48.26 16.33 28.09
C TRP A 119 -46.82 15.87 28.22
N PHE A 120 -46.09 16.34 29.23
CA PHE A 120 -44.73 15.86 29.51
C PHE A 120 -44.73 14.37 29.85
N ALA A 121 -45.64 13.90 30.70
CA ALA A 121 -45.76 12.49 31.04
C ALA A 121 -46.07 11.62 29.80
N ALA A 122 -47.01 12.05 28.96
CA ALA A 122 -47.31 11.39 27.69
C ALA A 122 -46.09 11.34 26.77
N PHE A 123 -45.33 12.44 26.68
CA PHE A 123 -44.12 12.50 25.86
C PHE A 123 -43.03 11.55 26.38
N PHE A 124 -42.80 11.46 27.70
CA PHE A 124 -41.89 10.47 28.28
C PHE A 124 -42.30 9.05 27.88
N LEU A 125 -43.58 8.68 27.99
CA LEU A 125 -44.03 7.35 27.58
C LEU A 125 -43.86 7.10 26.08
N LEU A 126 -44.29 8.03 25.23
CA LEU A 126 -44.20 7.92 23.78
C LEU A 126 -42.73 7.81 23.30
N SER A 127 -41.83 8.56 23.94
CA SER A 127 -40.43 8.61 23.58
C SER A 127 -39.71 7.26 23.78
N THR A 128 -40.25 6.37 24.62
CA THR A 128 -39.78 4.98 24.78
C THR A 128 -39.62 4.26 23.44
N PHE A 129 -40.44 4.60 22.44
CA PHE A 129 -40.44 3.96 21.12
C PHE A 129 -39.48 4.61 20.10
N PHE A 130 -39.05 5.86 20.31
CA PHE A 130 -38.25 6.59 19.32
C PHE A 130 -36.87 5.96 19.10
N ARG A 131 -36.19 5.56 20.17
CA ARG A 131 -34.85 4.97 20.04
C ARG A 131 -34.88 3.58 19.40
N PRO A 132 -35.79 2.67 19.79
CA PRO A 132 -36.04 1.42 19.06
C PRO A 132 -36.36 1.62 17.58
N ALA A 133 -37.25 2.55 17.24
CA ALA A 133 -37.57 2.84 15.86
C ALA A 133 -36.34 3.30 15.07
N GLY A 134 -35.51 4.18 15.64
CA GLY A 134 -34.25 4.60 15.04
C GLY A 134 -33.26 3.45 14.82
N ALA A 135 -33.16 2.52 15.77
CA ALA A 135 -32.32 1.33 15.63
C ALA A 135 -32.82 0.40 14.50
N TRP A 136 -34.13 0.21 14.39
CA TRP A 136 -34.77 -0.53 13.30
C TRP A 136 -34.46 0.07 11.92
N PHE A 137 -34.68 1.38 11.75
CA PHE A 137 -34.32 2.06 10.49
C PHE A 137 -32.82 1.99 10.19
N GLY A 138 -31.97 2.09 11.22
CA GLY A 138 -30.54 1.90 11.07
C GLY A 138 -30.17 0.51 10.54
N GLN A 139 -30.86 -0.53 11.01
CA GLN A 139 -30.68 -1.89 10.51
C GLN A 139 -31.21 -2.07 9.09
N LEU A 140 -32.39 -1.51 8.77
CA LEU A 140 -32.95 -1.53 7.43
C LEU A 140 -32.00 -0.89 6.43
N ARG A 141 -31.44 0.29 6.76
CA ARG A 141 -30.44 0.97 5.92
C ARG A 141 -29.18 0.12 5.70
N ARG A 142 -28.69 -0.57 6.73
CA ARG A 142 -27.53 -1.49 6.58
C ARG A 142 -27.85 -2.65 5.64
N ARG A 143 -29.03 -3.25 5.76
CA ARG A 143 -29.48 -4.34 4.87
C ARG A 143 -29.63 -3.87 3.43
N LEU A 144 -30.26 -2.72 3.22
CA LEU A 144 -30.37 -2.10 1.90
C LEU A 144 -29.00 -1.77 1.31
N GLY A 145 -28.06 -1.28 2.13
CA GLY A 145 -26.68 -1.04 1.71
C GLY A 145 -25.94 -2.31 1.29
N ALA A 146 -26.15 -3.43 2.00
CA ALA A 146 -25.58 -4.72 1.62
C ALA A 146 -26.16 -5.23 0.29
N LEU A 147 -27.50 -5.20 0.14
CA LEU A 147 -28.16 -5.56 -1.12
C LEU A 147 -27.71 -4.68 -2.27
N LEU A 148 -27.60 -3.37 -2.04
CA LEU A 148 -27.11 -2.43 -3.05
C LEU A 148 -25.66 -2.76 -3.44
N LYS A 149 -24.80 -3.10 -2.48
CA LYS A 149 -23.43 -3.52 -2.76
C LYS A 149 -23.38 -4.79 -3.60
N ASP A 150 -24.19 -5.79 -3.28
CA ASP A 150 -24.27 -7.05 -4.03
C ASP A 150 -24.78 -6.83 -5.47
N VAL A 151 -25.65 -5.84 -5.68
CA VAL A 151 -26.13 -5.43 -7.01
C VAL A 151 -25.11 -4.58 -7.77
N THR A 152 -24.38 -3.70 -7.08
CA THR A 152 -23.43 -2.75 -7.70
C THR A 152 -22.09 -3.40 -8.03
N TYR A 153 -21.68 -4.38 -7.24
CA TYR A 153 -20.44 -5.15 -7.44
C TYR A 153 -20.79 -6.64 -7.40
N PRO A 154 -21.33 -7.19 -8.50
CA PRO A 154 -21.57 -8.62 -8.62
C PRO A 154 -20.32 -9.41 -8.27
N ARG A 155 -20.50 -10.59 -7.66
CA ARG A 155 -19.38 -11.49 -7.32
C ARG A 155 -18.59 -11.88 -8.58
N ASP A 156 -19.26 -11.94 -9.71
CA ASP A 156 -18.68 -12.29 -11.00
C ASP A 156 -17.63 -11.25 -11.45
N ASP A 157 -17.86 -9.96 -11.21
CA ASP A 157 -16.91 -8.90 -11.55
C ASP A 157 -15.63 -8.97 -10.71
N VAL A 158 -15.75 -9.37 -9.44
CA VAL A 158 -14.59 -9.57 -8.54
C VAL A 158 -13.82 -10.83 -8.91
N VAL A 159 -14.52 -11.90 -9.29
CA VAL A 159 -13.90 -13.13 -9.81
C VAL A 159 -13.17 -12.83 -11.13
N GLU A 160 -13.78 -12.06 -12.02
CA GLU A 160 -13.15 -11.63 -13.27
C GLU A 160 -11.92 -10.77 -13.01
N LEU A 161 -11.98 -9.85 -12.04
CA LEU A 161 -10.83 -9.03 -11.65
C LEU A 161 -9.68 -9.88 -11.10
N ASN A 162 -9.95 -10.84 -10.22
CA ASN A 162 -8.92 -11.75 -9.71
C ASN A 162 -8.32 -12.59 -10.85
N ALA A 163 -9.14 -13.10 -11.77
CA ALA A 163 -8.65 -13.81 -12.94
C ALA A 163 -7.79 -12.93 -13.86
N ARG A 164 -8.11 -11.64 -13.98
CA ARG A 164 -7.28 -10.66 -14.72
C ARG A 164 -5.96 -10.40 -14.00
N LEU A 165 -5.96 -10.31 -12.67
CA LEU A 165 -4.76 -10.13 -11.86
C LEU A 165 -3.82 -11.35 -11.93
N ASP A 166 -4.35 -12.56 -11.77
CA ASP A 166 -3.58 -13.81 -11.88
C ASP A 166 -2.90 -13.93 -13.25
N ARG A 167 -3.61 -13.56 -14.33
CA ARG A 167 -3.04 -13.52 -15.68
C ARG A 167 -1.92 -12.47 -15.80
N ALA A 168 -2.09 -11.30 -15.19
CA ALA A 168 -1.09 -10.23 -15.21
C ALA A 168 0.18 -10.65 -14.44
N GLU A 169 0.02 -11.22 -13.25
CA GLU A 169 1.14 -11.73 -12.43
C GLU A 169 1.89 -12.85 -13.16
N THR A 170 1.17 -13.79 -13.76
CA THR A 170 1.76 -14.86 -14.57
C THR A 170 2.53 -14.28 -15.76
N GLY A 171 1.96 -13.29 -16.45
CA GLY A 171 2.63 -12.59 -17.54
C GLY A 171 3.91 -11.88 -17.11
N THR A 172 3.91 -11.29 -15.90
CA THR A 172 5.07 -10.60 -15.34
C THR A 172 6.20 -11.59 -15.03
N ARG A 173 5.88 -12.74 -14.45
CA ARG A 173 6.86 -13.82 -14.21
C ARG A 173 7.51 -14.33 -15.49
N VAL A 174 6.71 -14.58 -16.53
CA VAL A 174 7.24 -15.01 -17.83
C VAL A 174 8.15 -13.95 -18.46
N LEU A 175 7.81 -12.66 -18.30
CA LEU A 175 8.66 -11.57 -18.76
C LEU A 175 9.98 -11.50 -17.99
N GLU A 176 9.96 -11.70 -16.68
CA GLU A 176 11.16 -11.77 -15.84
C GLU A 176 12.07 -12.95 -16.24
N GLU A 177 11.51 -14.15 -16.42
CA GLU A 177 12.25 -15.33 -16.88
C GLU A 177 12.91 -15.09 -18.25
N LYS A 178 12.17 -14.51 -19.21
CA LYS A 178 12.72 -14.17 -20.53
C LYS A 178 13.81 -13.10 -20.45
N ALA A 179 13.68 -12.13 -19.56
CA ALA A 179 14.72 -11.13 -19.35
C ALA A 179 16.00 -11.79 -18.80
N GLU A 180 15.89 -12.71 -17.83
CA GLU A 180 17.02 -13.48 -17.33
C GLU A 180 17.71 -14.32 -18.41
N GLU A 181 16.93 -15.00 -19.26
CA GLU A 181 17.46 -15.77 -20.40
C GLU A 181 18.23 -14.86 -21.37
N GLN A 182 17.67 -13.68 -21.70
CA GLN A 182 18.36 -12.71 -22.55
C GLN A 182 19.65 -12.19 -21.93
N TYR A 183 19.68 -11.92 -20.63
CA TYR A 183 20.90 -11.51 -19.94
C TYR A 183 21.97 -12.61 -19.97
N ARG A 184 21.58 -13.88 -19.79
CA ARG A 184 22.51 -15.02 -19.90
C ARG A 184 23.05 -15.16 -21.33
N ALA A 185 22.18 -15.07 -22.33
CA ALA A 185 22.58 -15.14 -23.74
C ALA A 185 23.53 -14.00 -24.13
N LEU A 186 23.26 -12.77 -23.67
CA LEU A 186 24.15 -11.62 -23.88
C LEU A 186 25.50 -11.81 -23.19
N ALA A 187 25.53 -12.36 -21.98
CA ALA A 187 26.77 -12.65 -21.26
C ALA A 187 27.60 -13.73 -21.98
N GLU A 188 26.96 -14.78 -22.49
CA GLU A 188 27.62 -15.81 -23.28
C GLU A 188 28.15 -15.26 -24.60
N LEU A 189 27.34 -14.50 -25.33
CA LEU A 189 27.77 -13.83 -26.57
C LEU A 189 29.00 -12.94 -26.32
N ARG A 190 29.00 -12.14 -25.25
CA ARG A 190 30.14 -11.32 -24.88
C ARG A 190 31.40 -12.15 -24.64
N ARG A 191 31.30 -13.26 -23.91
CA ARG A 191 32.44 -14.18 -23.71
C ARG A 191 32.96 -14.77 -25.02
N THR A 192 32.07 -15.14 -25.94
CA THR A 192 32.49 -15.66 -27.25
C THR A 192 33.20 -14.61 -28.09
N VAL A 193 32.71 -13.36 -28.06
CA VAL A 193 33.35 -12.23 -28.76
C VAL A 193 34.73 -11.94 -28.15
N ASP A 194 34.86 -11.93 -26.83
CA ASP A 194 36.14 -11.71 -26.15
C ASP A 194 37.15 -12.83 -26.50
N ALA A 195 36.71 -14.10 -26.52
CA ALA A 195 37.54 -15.23 -26.92
C ALA A 195 37.98 -15.15 -28.41
N LEU A 196 37.06 -14.78 -29.29
CA LEU A 196 37.35 -14.54 -30.72
C LEU A 196 38.38 -13.40 -30.88
N ALA A 197 38.20 -12.29 -30.16
CA ALA A 197 39.13 -11.17 -30.18
C ALA A 197 40.54 -11.61 -29.76
N MET A 198 40.68 -12.35 -28.66
CA MET A 198 41.97 -12.89 -28.20
C MET A 198 42.62 -13.79 -29.26
N SER A 199 41.86 -14.71 -29.86
CA SER A 199 42.39 -15.60 -30.90
C SER A 199 42.84 -14.84 -32.17
N ALA A 200 42.17 -13.73 -32.50
CA ALA A 200 42.55 -12.87 -33.61
C ALA A 200 43.85 -12.11 -33.32
N TYR A 201 44.01 -11.59 -32.09
CA TYR A 201 45.25 -10.96 -31.65
C TYR A 201 46.44 -11.94 -31.68
N GLU A 202 46.28 -13.16 -31.18
CA GLU A 202 47.33 -14.19 -31.21
C GLU A 202 47.77 -14.52 -32.65
N ARG A 203 46.82 -14.69 -33.56
CA ARG A 203 47.11 -14.93 -34.98
C ARG A 203 47.83 -13.75 -35.65
N ALA A 204 47.44 -12.52 -35.31
CA ALA A 204 48.10 -11.33 -35.81
C ALA A 204 49.56 -11.25 -35.32
N GLU A 205 49.81 -11.53 -34.03
CA GLU A 205 51.15 -11.55 -33.46
C GLU A 205 52.02 -12.69 -34.03
N GLU A 206 51.43 -13.87 -34.27
CA GLU A 206 52.13 -14.97 -34.94
C GLU A 206 52.49 -14.62 -36.40
N ALA A 207 51.58 -13.98 -37.13
CA ALA A 207 51.84 -13.50 -38.49
C ALA A 207 52.97 -12.46 -38.51
N ASP A 208 52.97 -11.50 -37.57
CA ASP A 208 53.99 -10.46 -37.47
C ASP A 208 55.38 -11.05 -37.14
N ARG A 209 55.42 -12.04 -36.24
CA ARG A 209 56.64 -12.81 -35.95
C ARG A 209 57.16 -13.57 -37.17
N ARG A 210 56.27 -14.18 -37.97
CA ARG A 210 56.65 -14.85 -39.23
C ARG A 210 57.16 -13.86 -40.27
N ILE A 211 56.53 -12.70 -40.44
CA ILE A 211 57.00 -11.64 -41.34
C ILE A 211 58.39 -11.16 -40.92
N THR A 212 58.61 -10.92 -39.63
CA THR A 212 59.91 -10.52 -39.09
C THR A 212 60.98 -11.61 -39.28
N ALA A 213 60.61 -12.89 -39.17
CA ALA A 213 61.52 -14.00 -39.45
C ALA A 213 61.88 -14.08 -40.94
N LEU A 214 60.88 -13.99 -41.83
CA LEU A 214 61.08 -13.94 -43.28
C LEU A 214 61.98 -12.75 -43.66
N GLY A 215 61.76 -11.57 -43.08
CA GLY A 215 62.60 -10.39 -43.31
C GLY A 215 64.07 -10.65 -42.98
N ARG A 216 64.35 -11.29 -41.83
CA ARG A 216 65.71 -11.68 -41.43
C ARG A 216 66.33 -12.74 -42.35
N GLU A 217 65.54 -13.70 -42.82
CA GLU A 217 65.99 -14.72 -43.77
C GLU A 217 66.30 -14.13 -45.16
N PHE A 218 65.45 -13.21 -45.64
CA PHE A 218 65.70 -12.43 -46.85
C PHE A 218 66.99 -11.62 -46.73
N GLU A 219 67.18 -10.90 -45.63
CA GLU A 219 68.40 -10.13 -45.37
C GLU A 219 69.65 -11.02 -45.35
N SER A 220 69.59 -12.18 -44.68
CA SER A 220 70.68 -13.16 -44.69
C SER A 220 70.99 -13.72 -46.08
N THR A 221 69.96 -14.01 -46.87
CA THR A 221 70.12 -14.53 -48.25
C THR A 221 70.72 -13.48 -49.18
N VAL A 222 70.26 -12.23 -49.08
CA VAL A 222 70.84 -11.09 -49.80
C VAL A 222 72.31 -10.91 -49.40
N ASN A 223 72.63 -10.96 -48.11
CA ASN A 223 74.01 -10.81 -47.64
C ASN A 223 74.92 -11.92 -48.19
N ARG A 224 74.47 -13.18 -48.22
CA ARG A 224 75.22 -14.29 -48.86
C ARG A 224 75.42 -14.11 -50.36
N LEU A 225 74.44 -13.55 -51.07
CA LEU A 225 74.57 -13.24 -52.50
C LEU A 225 75.56 -12.09 -52.75
N THR A 226 75.57 -11.08 -51.89
CA THR A 226 76.56 -9.98 -51.93
C THR A 226 77.97 -10.47 -51.58
N ASP A 227 78.12 -11.30 -50.54
CA ASP A 227 79.40 -11.92 -50.18
C ASP A 227 79.98 -12.72 -51.35
N ASN A 228 79.13 -13.47 -52.07
CA ASN A 228 79.55 -14.21 -53.25
C ASN A 228 79.99 -13.28 -54.41
N GLN A 229 79.41 -12.08 -54.55
CA GLN A 229 79.90 -11.07 -55.49
C GLN A 229 81.29 -10.54 -55.09
N GLU A 230 81.54 -10.31 -53.80
CA GLU A 230 82.87 -9.94 -53.31
C GLU A 230 83.90 -11.05 -53.51
N ILE A 231 83.53 -12.32 -53.30
CA ILE A 231 84.39 -13.48 -53.59
C ILE A 231 84.75 -13.53 -55.08
N ILE A 232 83.78 -13.32 -55.98
CA ILE A 232 84.03 -13.28 -57.42
C ILE A 232 84.96 -12.11 -57.79
N ALA A 233 84.81 -10.95 -57.17
CA ALA A 233 85.73 -9.82 -57.35
C ALA A 233 87.16 -10.16 -56.85
N GLY A 234 87.29 -10.81 -55.69
CA GLY A 234 88.56 -11.27 -55.14
C GLY A 234 89.24 -12.32 -56.01
N VAL A 235 88.50 -13.28 -56.56
CA VAL A 235 89.02 -14.28 -57.52
C VAL A 235 89.45 -13.62 -58.84
N LYS A 236 88.74 -12.58 -59.31
CA LYS A 236 89.16 -11.81 -60.49
C LYS A 236 90.45 -11.03 -60.25
N ALA A 237 90.60 -10.44 -59.06
CA ALA A 237 91.84 -9.78 -58.64
C ALA A 237 93.01 -10.78 -58.51
N PHE A 238 92.74 -11.97 -57.95
CA PHE A 238 93.73 -13.05 -57.85
C PHE A 238 94.14 -13.58 -59.23
N LEU A 239 93.20 -13.79 -60.15
CA LEU A 239 93.50 -14.15 -61.55
C LEU A 239 94.31 -13.07 -62.27
N ARG A 240 94.07 -11.79 -61.97
CA ARG A 240 94.88 -10.69 -62.49
C ARG A 240 96.31 -10.72 -61.93
N MET A 241 96.49 -11.11 -60.66
CA MET A 241 97.78 -11.22 -60.00
C MET A 241 98.60 -12.43 -60.50
N VAL A 242 97.98 -13.59 -60.71
CA VAL A 242 98.63 -14.83 -61.19
C VAL A 242 99.01 -14.75 -62.67
N ARG A 243 98.37 -13.88 -63.47
CA ARG A 243 98.71 -13.68 -64.88
C ARG A 243 99.91 -12.75 -65.12
N ALA A 244 100.62 -12.31 -64.09
CA ALA A 244 101.84 -11.51 -64.22
C ALA A 244 103.00 -12.23 -63.54
N PRO A 245 103.80 -12.97 -64.32
CA PRO A 245 105.15 -12.52 -64.68
C PRO A 245 105.51 -12.93 -66.15
N GLU A 246 106.51 -12.42 -66.85
CA GLU A 246 107.56 -11.42 -66.61
C GLU A 246 108.02 -10.97 -68.00
N GLN A 247 108.36 -9.70 -68.12
CA GLN A 247 108.73 -9.03 -69.36
C GLN A 247 110.27 -8.87 -69.37
N LEU A 248 110.90 -9.09 -70.55
CA LEU A 248 112.07 -8.39 -71.15
C LEU A 248 113.25 -9.29 -71.61
N PRO A 249 114.09 -8.87 -72.58
CA PRO A 249 113.89 -7.82 -73.61
C PRO A 249 114.36 -8.17 -75.05
N GLY A 250 113.78 -7.47 -76.03
CA GLY A 250 114.48 -6.98 -77.23
C GLY A 250 114.63 -7.95 -78.42
N ASP A 251 113.90 -7.70 -79.51
CA ASP A 251 114.53 -7.15 -80.72
C ASP A 251 113.51 -6.61 -81.75
N ALA A 252 113.89 -5.45 -82.31
CA ALA A 252 113.70 -4.92 -83.67
C ALA A 252 112.34 -4.86 -84.42
N ALA A 253 112.06 -3.62 -84.85
CA ALA A 253 111.80 -3.17 -86.24
C ALA A 253 110.36 -2.91 -86.76
N ALA A 254 110.16 -1.62 -87.07
CA ALA A 254 109.63 -1.02 -88.30
C ALA A 254 108.14 -1.17 -88.67
N GLY A 255 107.47 -0.01 -88.84
CA GLY A 255 106.18 0.13 -89.51
C GLY A 255 105.29 1.18 -88.87
#